data_AF-A0A433CIM7-F1
#
_entry.id   AF-A0A433CIM7-F1
#
_cell.length_a   1.000
_cell.length_b   1.000
_cell.length_c   1.000
_cell.angle_alpha   90.00
_cell.angle_beta   90.00
_cell.angle_gamma   90.00
#
_symmetry.space_group_name_H-M   'P 1'
#
loop_
_entity.id
_entity.type
_entity.pdbx_description
1 polymer ?
#
loop_
_entity_poly.entity_id
_entity_poly.type
_entity_poly.pdbx_seq_one_letter_code
_entity_poly.pdbx_strand_id
1 'polypeptide(L)'
;MVTQTKTDTRFADVQKIMKGLLNKPITKMTKRELSILPVALTFGECFYKDTHDVEIDVRDLHGKHGAQSLNQLCDMLCLVESYNSYDPKTVCDVLEKHKDFINFDETSFGREYSPVLYLSLKQYYGEDGPSVFMERAKALAKDLQEICKCDELQWCVFSTPNGFFKEDLPLTMWCPVRDGEKITGYEEKTFDHFRKFRVWWD
;
A
#
# COMPACT_ATOMS: atom_id res chain seq x y z
N MET A 1 -15.70 26.23 -10.20
CA MET A 1 -15.90 25.49 -8.95
C MET A 1 -15.35 24.09 -9.17
N VAL A 2 -14.27 23.72 -8.48
CA VAL A 2 -13.73 22.35 -8.54
C VAL A 2 -14.59 21.50 -7.61
N THR A 3 -15.28 20.50 -8.15
CA THR A 3 -16.12 19.59 -7.37
C THR A 3 -15.21 18.77 -6.45
N GLN A 4 -15.31 18.99 -5.15
CA GLN A 4 -14.53 18.28 -4.14
C GLN A 4 -14.87 16.78 -4.20
N THR A 5 -13.88 15.93 -4.44
CA THR A 5 -14.10 14.48 -4.51
C THR A 5 -14.36 13.91 -3.11
N LYS A 6 -14.96 12.71 -3.01
CA LYS A 6 -15.11 12.02 -1.71
C LYS A 6 -13.76 11.82 -1.02
N THR A 7 -12.72 11.64 -1.81
CA THR A 7 -11.33 11.45 -1.38
C THR A 7 -10.71 12.75 -0.87
N ASP A 8 -11.00 13.90 -1.49
CA ASP A 8 -10.58 15.21 -0.99
C ASP A 8 -11.13 15.51 0.41
N THR A 9 -12.41 15.21 0.65
CA THR A 9 -13.04 15.37 1.96
C THR A 9 -12.40 14.45 2.99
N ARG A 10 -12.16 13.18 2.62
CA ARG A 10 -11.49 12.20 3.50
C ARG A 10 -10.09 12.65 3.87
N PHE A 11 -9.30 13.09 2.89
CA PHE A 11 -7.96 13.60 3.10
C PHE A 11 -7.98 14.79 4.08
N ALA A 12 -8.84 15.78 3.84
CA ALA A 12 -8.98 16.93 4.72
C ALA A 12 -9.37 16.54 6.16
N ASP A 13 -10.22 15.53 6.34
CA ASP A 13 -10.62 15.05 7.66
C ASP A 13 -9.50 14.27 8.38
N VAL A 14 -8.73 13.45 7.65
CA VAL A 14 -7.56 12.75 8.21
C VAL A 14 -6.48 13.76 8.62
N GLN A 15 -6.22 14.78 7.79
CA GLN A 15 -5.29 15.85 8.12
C GLN A 15 -5.72 16.65 9.37
N LYS A 16 -7.03 16.84 9.61
CA LYS A 16 -7.53 17.41 10.88
C LYS A 16 -7.28 16.48 12.06
N ILE A 17 -7.52 15.17 11.88
CA ILE A 17 -7.27 14.16 12.92
C ILE A 17 -5.78 14.17 13.31
N MET A 18 -4.87 14.20 12.33
CA MET A 18 -3.42 14.20 12.54
C MET A 18 -2.94 15.33 13.46
N LYS A 19 -3.42 16.56 13.25
CA LYS A 19 -3.02 17.73 14.06
C LYS A 19 -3.30 17.58 15.56
N GLY A 20 -4.26 16.74 15.94
CA GLY A 20 -4.60 16.45 17.33
C GLY A 20 -4.15 15.08 17.83
N LEU A 21 -3.75 14.18 16.93
CA LEU A 21 -3.56 12.76 17.23
C LEU A 21 -2.47 12.55 18.28
N LEU A 22 -1.31 13.18 18.13
CA LEU A 22 -0.14 12.94 18.99
C LEU A 22 -0.24 13.67 20.35
N ASN A 23 -1.08 14.70 20.46
CA ASN A 23 -1.28 15.48 21.67
C ASN A 23 -2.48 15.01 22.52
N LYS A 24 -3.28 14.08 21.99
CA LYS A 24 -4.47 13.56 22.66
C LYS A 24 -4.09 12.34 23.50
N PRO A 25 -4.46 12.28 24.79
CA PRO A 25 -4.27 11.07 25.58
C PRO A 25 -4.96 9.87 24.90
N ILE A 26 -4.28 8.71 24.85
CA ILE A 26 -4.82 7.47 24.25
C ILE A 26 -6.23 7.16 24.77
N THR A 27 -6.47 7.37 26.07
CA THR A 27 -7.77 7.16 26.73
C THR A 27 -8.90 8.08 26.23
N LYS A 28 -8.56 9.17 25.53
CA LYS A 28 -9.50 10.12 24.93
C LYS A 28 -9.60 9.96 23.41
N MET A 29 -8.82 9.08 22.80
CA MET A 29 -8.87 8.85 21.36
C MET A 29 -10.13 8.05 20.97
N THR A 30 -10.69 8.39 19.82
CA THR A 30 -11.74 7.64 19.14
C THR A 30 -11.17 6.36 18.55
N LYS A 31 -12.05 5.41 18.21
CA LYS A 31 -11.64 4.15 17.55
C LYS A 31 -10.88 4.40 16.24
N ARG A 32 -11.33 5.39 15.45
CA ARG A 32 -10.68 5.77 14.18
C ARG A 32 -9.28 6.31 14.42
N GLU A 33 -9.12 7.23 15.37
CA GLU A 33 -7.81 7.77 15.79
C GLU A 33 -6.86 6.65 16.26
N LEU A 34 -7.33 5.75 17.14
CA LEU A 34 -6.54 4.61 17.61
C LEU A 34 -6.12 3.67 16.46
N SER A 35 -6.99 3.48 15.46
CA SER A 35 -6.73 2.57 14.35
C SER A 35 -5.65 3.03 13.37
N ILE A 36 -5.33 4.33 13.36
CA ILE A 36 -4.33 4.93 12.47
C ILE A 36 -3.08 5.40 13.20
N LEU A 37 -3.11 5.46 14.54
CA LEU A 37 -1.99 5.85 15.38
C LEU A 37 -0.69 5.07 15.08
N PRO A 38 -0.70 3.73 14.89
CA PRO A 38 0.52 3.00 14.57
C PRO A 38 1.20 3.47 13.27
N VAL A 39 0.41 3.79 12.25
CA VAL A 39 0.92 4.31 10.97
C VAL A 39 1.46 5.73 11.15
N ALA A 40 0.75 6.58 11.92
CA ALA A 40 1.22 7.93 12.22
C ALA A 40 2.58 7.93 12.96
N LEU A 41 2.80 6.97 13.86
CA LEU A 41 4.10 6.78 14.53
C LEU A 41 5.18 6.31 13.54
N THR A 42 4.85 5.38 12.63
CA THR A 42 5.77 4.93 11.56
C THR A 42 6.25 6.09 10.68
N PHE A 43 5.36 7.03 10.36
CA PHE A 43 5.68 8.20 9.54
C PHE A 43 5.95 9.46 10.37
N GLY A 44 6.32 9.32 11.65
CA GLY A 44 6.48 10.44 12.59
C GLY A 44 7.30 11.61 12.03
N GLU A 45 8.38 11.33 11.28
CA GLU A 45 9.23 12.37 10.66
C GLU A 45 8.47 13.34 9.74
N CYS A 46 7.38 12.90 9.10
CA CYS A 46 6.52 13.74 8.27
C CYS A 46 5.73 14.76 9.11
N PHE A 47 5.61 14.54 10.42
CA PHE A 47 4.86 15.39 11.35
C PHE A 47 5.78 16.32 12.16
N TYR A 48 6.99 15.87 12.49
CA TYR A 48 7.87 16.58 13.43
C TYR A 48 8.74 17.67 12.81
N LYS A 49 8.97 17.66 11.48
CA LYS A 49 9.95 18.58 10.86
C LYS A 49 9.56 20.06 10.88
N ASP A 50 8.27 20.40 10.87
CA ASP A 50 7.85 21.80 10.66
C ASP A 50 7.21 22.50 11.88
N THR A 51 6.82 21.79 12.95
CA THR A 51 5.89 22.39 13.94
C THR A 51 6.19 22.18 15.42
N HIS A 52 7.21 21.42 15.84
CA HIS A 52 7.44 21.17 17.27
C HIS A 52 8.88 21.51 17.67
N ASP A 53 9.04 22.29 18.74
CA ASP A 53 10.32 22.65 19.40
C ASP A 53 11.04 21.44 20.04
N VAL A 54 10.49 20.24 19.88
CA VAL A 54 11.05 19.02 20.42
C VAL A 54 11.72 18.28 19.26
N GLU A 55 13.05 18.31 19.22
CA GLU A 55 13.85 17.32 18.50
C GLU A 55 13.57 15.95 19.11
N ILE A 56 12.47 15.33 18.68
CA ILE A 56 12.31 13.91 18.86
C ILE A 56 13.16 13.31 17.75
N ASP A 57 14.23 12.61 18.15
CA ASP A 57 14.97 11.71 17.27
C ASP A 57 13.99 10.58 16.90
N VAL A 58 13.17 10.82 15.88
CA VAL A 58 12.19 9.86 15.38
C VAL A 58 13.03 8.75 14.79
N ARG A 59 13.22 7.66 15.54
CA ARG A 59 13.79 6.43 14.99
C ARG A 59 13.08 6.13 13.69
N ASP A 60 13.83 5.76 12.66
CA ASP A 60 13.24 5.28 11.41
C ASP A 60 12.46 4.00 11.72
N LEU A 61 11.16 4.13 11.93
CA LEU A 61 10.29 3.04 12.37
C LEU A 61 9.78 2.30 11.14
N HIS A 62 10.58 1.35 10.67
CA HIS A 62 10.14 0.39 9.66
C HIS A 62 9.00 -0.44 10.24
N GLY A 63 7.88 -0.50 9.54
CA GLY A 63 6.68 -1.14 10.06
C GLY A 63 5.56 -1.15 9.05
N LYS A 64 4.70 -2.17 9.15
CA LYS A 64 3.53 -2.36 8.27
C LYS A 64 2.31 -2.62 9.13
N HIS A 65 1.21 -1.98 8.79
CA HIS A 65 0.00 -2.00 9.59
C HIS A 65 -1.17 -2.52 8.75
N GLY A 66 -1.86 -3.54 9.24
CA GLY A 66 -2.97 -4.17 8.55
C GLY A 66 -4.20 -3.27 8.49
N ALA A 67 -4.86 -3.21 7.34
CA ALA A 67 -6.12 -2.50 7.16
C ALA A 67 -7.28 -3.50 7.05
N GLN A 68 -8.36 -3.26 7.79
CA GLN A 68 -9.55 -4.12 7.84
C GLN A 68 -10.66 -3.70 6.86
N SER A 69 -10.51 -2.53 6.24
CA SER A 69 -11.47 -2.01 5.26
C SER A 69 -10.81 -0.98 4.36
N LEU A 70 -11.43 -0.68 3.22
CA LEU A 70 -10.98 0.37 2.32
C LEU A 70 -10.92 1.73 3.03
N ASN A 71 -11.92 2.06 3.84
CA ASN A 71 -11.95 3.33 4.56
C ASN A 71 -10.75 3.45 5.50
N GLN A 72 -10.44 2.39 6.26
CA GLN A 72 -9.27 2.39 7.14
C GLN A 72 -7.97 2.48 6.34
N LEU A 73 -7.84 1.75 5.23
CA LEU A 73 -6.66 1.82 4.37
C LEU A 73 -6.46 3.23 3.80
N CYS A 74 -7.53 3.85 3.29
CA CYS A 74 -7.48 5.22 2.81
C CYS A 74 -7.11 6.20 3.93
N ASP A 75 -7.60 6.01 5.15
CA ASP A 75 -7.20 6.84 6.29
C ASP A 75 -5.70 6.70 6.58
N MET A 76 -5.16 5.48 6.53
CA MET A 76 -3.73 5.22 6.69
C MET A 76 -2.89 5.86 5.58
N LEU A 77 -3.32 5.71 4.31
CA LEU A 77 -2.66 6.29 3.14
C LEU A 77 -2.62 7.82 3.21
N CYS A 78 -3.74 8.44 3.61
CA CYS A 78 -3.88 9.89 3.72
C CYS A 78 -3.09 10.50 4.89
N LEU A 79 -2.46 9.70 5.77
CA LEU A 79 -1.52 10.20 6.77
C LEU A 79 -0.23 10.75 6.14
N VAL A 80 0.16 10.24 4.99
CA VAL A 80 1.33 10.70 4.25
C VAL A 80 0.84 11.74 3.25
N GLU A 81 1.12 13.02 3.49
CA GLU A 81 0.61 14.12 2.66
C GLU A 81 1.18 14.08 1.23
N SER A 82 2.48 13.82 1.08
CA SER A 82 3.14 13.47 -0.18
C SER A 82 4.56 12.94 0.07
N TYR A 83 5.05 12.02 -0.76
CA TYR A 83 6.42 11.47 -0.69
C TYR A 83 6.88 11.00 -2.08
N ASN A 84 7.93 11.57 -2.68
CA ASN A 84 8.48 11.14 -3.98
C ASN A 84 7.42 10.69 -5.01
N SER A 85 6.53 11.61 -5.41
CA SER A 85 5.41 11.38 -6.35
C SER A 85 4.19 10.62 -5.81
N TYR A 86 4.26 10.04 -4.60
CA TYR A 86 3.10 9.50 -3.91
C TYR A 86 2.05 10.60 -3.66
N ASP A 87 0.87 10.42 -4.25
CA ASP A 87 -0.34 11.19 -3.96
C ASP A 87 -1.41 10.25 -3.37
N PRO A 88 -1.68 10.31 -2.05
CA PRO A 88 -2.63 9.42 -1.40
C PRO A 88 -4.04 9.49 -2.00
N LYS A 89 -4.43 10.63 -2.59
CA LYS A 89 -5.77 10.80 -3.17
C LYS A 89 -5.90 9.94 -4.42
N THR A 90 -4.94 10.04 -5.32
CA THR A 90 -4.94 9.23 -6.56
C THR A 90 -4.93 7.73 -6.25
N VAL A 91 -4.14 7.32 -5.25
CA VAL A 91 -4.11 5.94 -4.77
C VAL A 91 -5.49 5.53 -4.25
N CYS A 92 -6.09 6.30 -3.34
CA CYS A 92 -7.42 6.00 -2.80
C CYS A 92 -8.50 5.90 -3.90
N ASP A 93 -8.45 6.78 -4.90
CA ASP A 93 -9.40 6.79 -6.03
C ASP A 93 -9.25 5.53 -6.90
N VAL A 94 -8.03 5.08 -7.17
CA VAL A 94 -7.78 3.81 -7.87
C VAL A 94 -8.27 2.63 -7.03
N LEU A 95 -7.95 2.59 -5.73
CA LEU A 95 -8.38 1.51 -4.85
C LEU A 95 -9.90 1.41 -4.71
N GLU A 96 -10.63 2.54 -4.70
CA GLU A 96 -12.10 2.54 -4.68
C GLU A 96 -12.70 1.91 -5.94
N LYS A 97 -12.12 2.16 -7.13
CA LYS A 97 -12.55 1.52 -8.39
C LYS A 97 -12.41 0.00 -8.35
N HIS A 98 -11.40 -0.50 -7.65
CA HIS A 98 -11.05 -1.92 -7.58
C HIS A 98 -11.43 -2.59 -6.25
N LYS A 99 -12.20 -1.91 -5.39
CA LYS A 99 -12.43 -2.35 -3.99
C LYS A 99 -12.99 -3.76 -3.84
N ASP A 100 -13.83 -4.19 -4.77
CA ASP A 100 -14.48 -5.49 -4.71
C ASP A 100 -13.50 -6.63 -4.99
N PHE A 101 -12.36 -6.31 -5.61
CA PHE A 101 -11.26 -7.24 -5.87
C PHE A 101 -10.22 -7.28 -4.75
N ILE A 102 -10.16 -6.27 -3.89
CA ILE A 102 -9.20 -6.20 -2.79
C ILE A 102 -9.67 -7.08 -1.63
N ASN A 103 -8.77 -7.93 -1.14
CA ASN A 103 -8.92 -8.68 0.10
C ASN A 103 -8.28 -7.91 1.26
N PHE A 104 -9.05 -7.59 2.30
CA PHE A 104 -8.50 -6.89 3.48
C PHE A 104 -7.85 -7.84 4.49
N ASP A 105 -8.05 -9.15 4.33
CA ASP A 105 -7.23 -10.13 5.02
C ASP A 105 -5.80 -10.02 4.45
N GLU A 106 -4.91 -9.44 5.26
CA GLU A 106 -3.49 -9.23 4.99
C GLU A 106 -3.11 -8.06 4.06
N THR A 107 -4.04 -7.16 3.73
CA THR A 107 -3.70 -5.86 3.13
C THR A 107 -3.09 -4.95 4.19
N SER A 108 -1.96 -4.31 3.87
CA SER A 108 -1.25 -3.47 4.83
C SER A 108 -0.51 -2.30 4.19
N PHE A 109 -0.30 -1.25 4.97
CA PHE A 109 0.45 -0.06 4.57
C PHE A 109 1.45 0.34 5.66
N GLY A 110 2.57 0.93 5.26
CA GLY A 110 3.58 1.40 6.19
C GLY A 110 4.87 1.79 5.48
N ARG A 111 6.01 1.61 6.14
CA ARG A 111 7.32 2.03 5.65
C ARG A 111 8.32 0.87 5.69
N GLU A 112 9.04 0.69 4.59
CA GLU A 112 10.34 0.02 4.59
C GLU A 112 11.41 1.11 4.52
N TYR A 113 11.87 1.49 3.32
CA TYR A 113 12.69 2.71 3.15
C TYR A 113 11.80 3.92 2.82
N SER A 114 10.79 3.69 1.98
CA SER A 114 9.74 4.64 1.62
C SER A 114 8.35 4.04 1.90
N PRO A 115 7.26 4.78 1.65
CA PRO A 115 5.90 4.24 1.74
C PRO A 115 5.72 2.98 0.88
N VAL A 116 5.23 1.91 1.51
CA VAL A 116 4.96 0.64 0.84
C VAL A 116 3.55 0.17 1.14
N LEU A 117 2.84 -0.24 0.09
CA LEU A 117 1.50 -0.78 0.15
C LEU A 117 1.51 -2.25 -0.30
N TYR A 118 1.01 -3.13 0.56
CA TYR A 118 0.75 -4.53 0.23
C TYR A 118 -0.74 -4.74 0.03
N LEU A 119 -1.18 -4.93 -1.21
CA LEU A 119 -2.57 -5.20 -1.56
C LEU A 119 -2.79 -6.69 -1.72
N SER A 120 -3.56 -7.29 -0.82
CA SER A 120 -4.06 -8.65 -0.97
C SER A 120 -5.28 -8.65 -1.90
N LEU A 121 -5.39 -9.65 -2.78
CA LEU A 121 -6.41 -9.74 -3.83
C LEU A 121 -7.30 -10.97 -3.60
N LYS A 122 -8.59 -10.84 -3.92
CA LYS A 122 -9.54 -11.94 -3.85
C LYS A 122 -9.29 -12.93 -4.98
N GLN A 123 -9.43 -14.22 -4.68
CA GLN A 123 -9.40 -15.26 -5.70
C GLN A 123 -10.78 -15.51 -6.30
N TYR A 124 -10.77 -15.89 -7.57
CA TYR A 124 -11.94 -16.39 -8.28
C TYR A 124 -11.73 -17.86 -8.60
N TYR A 125 -12.71 -18.69 -8.24
CA TYR A 125 -12.68 -20.14 -8.45
C TYR A 125 -13.65 -20.54 -9.57
N GLY A 126 -13.45 -21.70 -10.18
CA GLY A 126 -14.22 -22.19 -11.33
C GLY A 126 -13.44 -22.13 -12.64
N GLU A 127 -14.07 -22.58 -13.72
CA GLU A 127 -13.44 -22.70 -15.06
C GLU A 127 -12.93 -21.34 -15.57
N ASP A 128 -13.73 -20.28 -15.41
CA ASP A 128 -13.38 -18.91 -15.80
C ASP A 128 -12.61 -18.12 -14.73
N GLY A 129 -12.46 -18.69 -13.53
CA GLY A 129 -11.89 -18.00 -12.36
C GLY A 129 -10.50 -17.38 -12.62
N PRO A 130 -9.54 -18.15 -13.17
CA PRO A 130 -8.22 -17.62 -13.51
C PRO A 130 -8.27 -16.46 -14.49
N SER A 131 -9.09 -16.54 -15.53
CA SER A 131 -9.21 -15.48 -16.55
C SER A 131 -9.76 -14.18 -15.95
N VAL A 132 -10.82 -14.28 -15.13
CA VAL A 132 -11.43 -13.13 -14.45
C VAL A 132 -10.44 -12.50 -13.44
N PHE A 133 -9.70 -13.33 -12.71
CA PHE A 133 -8.65 -12.87 -11.81
C PHE A 133 -7.60 -12.06 -12.58
N MET A 134 -7.12 -12.61 -13.71
CA MET A 134 -6.09 -11.97 -14.52
C MET A 134 -6.53 -10.64 -15.11
N GLU A 135 -7.74 -10.57 -15.64
CA GLU A 135 -8.30 -9.34 -16.18
C GLU A 135 -8.33 -8.23 -15.12
N ARG A 136 -8.84 -8.54 -13.93
CA ARG A 136 -8.93 -7.58 -12.81
C ARG A 136 -7.55 -7.21 -12.25
N ALA A 137 -6.64 -8.17 -12.15
CA ALA A 137 -5.26 -7.92 -11.72
C ALA A 137 -4.52 -6.99 -12.68
N LYS A 138 -4.65 -7.21 -14.00
CA LYS A 138 -4.05 -6.35 -15.02
C LYS A 138 -4.64 -4.94 -14.99
N ALA A 139 -5.96 -4.82 -14.84
CA ALA A 139 -6.62 -3.52 -14.73
C ALA A 139 -6.14 -2.73 -13.51
N LEU A 140 -6.06 -3.37 -12.34
CA LEU A 140 -5.54 -2.74 -11.12
C LEU A 140 -4.06 -2.36 -11.26
N ALA A 141 -3.21 -3.26 -11.78
CA ALA A 141 -1.79 -3.02 -11.98
C ALA A 141 -1.54 -1.81 -12.89
N LYS A 142 -2.24 -1.76 -14.02
CA LYS A 142 -2.19 -0.67 -14.97
C LYS A 142 -2.57 0.67 -14.32
N ASP A 143 -3.69 0.71 -13.60
CA ASP A 143 -4.13 1.94 -12.93
C ASP A 143 -3.14 2.40 -11.84
N LEU A 144 -2.52 1.48 -11.10
CA LEU A 144 -1.49 1.80 -10.10
C LEU A 144 -0.22 2.38 -10.75
N GLN A 145 0.22 1.82 -11.88
CA GLN A 145 1.41 2.31 -12.59
C GLN A 145 1.15 3.64 -13.31
N GLU A 146 0.06 3.75 -14.08
CA GLU A 146 -0.20 4.91 -14.93
C GLU A 146 -0.74 6.11 -14.13
N ILE A 147 -1.69 5.88 -13.21
CA ILE A 147 -2.40 6.95 -12.51
C ILE A 147 -1.68 7.32 -11.22
N CYS A 148 -1.30 6.31 -10.41
CA CYS A 148 -0.64 6.55 -9.13
C CYS A 148 0.86 6.75 -9.26
N LYS A 149 1.41 6.60 -10.48
CA LYS A 149 2.84 6.76 -10.79
C LYS A 149 3.74 6.00 -9.81
N CYS A 150 3.38 4.76 -9.47
CA CYS A 150 4.24 3.97 -8.60
C CYS A 150 5.53 3.58 -9.34
N ASP A 151 6.66 3.73 -8.67
CA ASP A 151 7.97 3.42 -9.26
C ASP A 151 8.15 1.92 -9.46
N GLU A 152 7.63 1.13 -8.52
CA GLU A 152 7.73 -0.31 -8.57
C GLU A 152 6.43 -1.00 -8.14
N LEU A 153 5.94 -1.89 -9.02
CA LEU A 153 4.84 -2.79 -8.77
C LEU A 153 5.33 -4.23 -8.91
N GLN A 154 5.45 -4.92 -7.78
CA GLN A 154 5.92 -6.29 -7.72
C GLN A 154 4.82 -7.24 -7.28
N TRP A 155 4.88 -8.46 -7.80
CA TRP A 155 4.16 -9.58 -7.23
C TRP A 155 4.94 -10.15 -6.04
N CYS A 156 4.29 -10.33 -4.89
CA CYS A 156 4.93 -10.95 -3.74
C CYS A 156 4.37 -12.35 -3.48
N VAL A 157 5.28 -13.34 -3.45
CA VAL A 157 5.04 -14.64 -2.83
C VAL A 157 5.58 -14.58 -1.41
N PHE A 158 4.79 -14.98 -0.42
CA PHE A 158 5.29 -15.05 0.95
C PHE A 158 6.62 -15.83 0.99
N SER A 159 7.66 -15.20 1.51
CA SER A 159 9.01 -15.76 1.76
C SER A 159 9.92 -16.12 0.57
N THR A 160 9.67 -15.68 -0.67
CA THR A 160 10.64 -15.88 -1.78
C THR A 160 10.74 -14.66 -2.72
N PRO A 161 11.85 -14.49 -3.48
CA PRO A 161 12.36 -13.19 -3.91
C PRO A 161 11.48 -12.44 -4.90
N ASN A 162 11.56 -11.11 -4.81
CA ASN A 162 10.98 -10.11 -5.69
C ASN A 162 11.22 -10.44 -7.18
N GLY A 163 10.21 -10.19 -8.02
CA GLY A 163 10.39 -10.18 -9.46
C GLY A 163 9.42 -9.25 -10.18
N PHE A 164 9.79 -8.91 -11.41
CA PHE A 164 9.13 -7.90 -12.24
C PHE A 164 7.94 -8.47 -13.00
N PHE A 165 6.90 -7.68 -13.15
CA PHE A 165 5.71 -8.01 -13.94
C PHE A 165 5.97 -7.88 -15.44
N LYS A 166 5.46 -8.83 -16.24
CA LYS A 166 5.30 -8.68 -17.69
C LYS A 166 3.81 -8.62 -18.02
N GLU A 167 3.36 -7.49 -18.55
CA GLU A 167 1.95 -7.22 -18.90
C GLU A 167 1.34 -8.27 -19.85
N ASP A 168 2.17 -8.89 -20.68
CA ASP A 168 1.76 -9.74 -21.79
C ASP A 168 1.72 -11.25 -21.50
N LEU A 169 2.16 -11.69 -20.31
CA LEU A 169 2.25 -13.12 -19.97
C LEU A 169 1.33 -13.50 -18.79
N PRO A 170 0.92 -14.78 -18.64
CA PRO A 170 0.30 -15.28 -17.39
C PRO A 170 1.21 -14.96 -16.20
N LEU A 171 0.70 -14.93 -14.97
CA LEU A 171 1.43 -14.49 -13.76
C LEU A 171 2.76 -15.23 -13.61
N THR A 172 3.80 -14.62 -14.17
CA THR A 172 5.13 -15.17 -14.31
C THR A 172 6.07 -14.22 -13.61
N MET A 173 6.93 -14.77 -12.77
CA MET A 173 7.94 -14.01 -12.06
C MET A 173 9.29 -14.64 -12.32
N TRP A 174 10.29 -13.80 -12.58
CA TRP A 174 11.68 -14.25 -12.69
C TRP A 174 12.26 -14.36 -11.28
N CYS A 175 12.35 -15.59 -10.79
CA CYS A 175 12.92 -15.89 -9.48
C CYS A 175 14.43 -16.14 -9.61
N PRO A 176 15.29 -15.57 -8.76
CA PRO A 176 16.69 -15.94 -8.74
C PRO A 176 16.82 -17.38 -8.24
N VAL A 177 17.55 -18.20 -8.99
CA VAL A 177 17.97 -19.53 -8.58
C VAL A 177 19.18 -19.37 -7.67
N ARG A 178 19.12 -19.95 -6.47
CA ARG A 178 20.20 -19.89 -5.49
C ARG A 178 20.83 -21.26 -5.29
N ASP A 179 22.15 -21.27 -5.21
CA ASP A 179 22.95 -22.39 -4.68
C ASP A 179 23.62 -21.90 -3.38
N GLY A 180 23.05 -22.30 -2.25
CA GLY A 180 23.35 -21.68 -0.95
C GLY A 180 22.99 -20.19 -0.94
N GLU A 181 23.95 -19.33 -0.63
CA GLU A 181 23.75 -17.86 -0.58
C GLU A 181 23.93 -17.18 -1.95
N LYS A 182 24.50 -17.88 -2.95
CA LYS A 182 24.88 -17.30 -4.24
C LYS A 182 23.76 -17.43 -5.27
N ILE A 183 23.44 -16.35 -5.97
CA ILE A 183 22.53 -16.36 -7.12
C ILE A 183 23.29 -16.94 -8.33
N THR A 184 22.79 -18.04 -8.88
CA THR A 184 23.41 -18.76 -10.01
C THR A 184 22.68 -18.54 -11.34
N GLY A 185 21.47 -17.98 -11.29
CA GLY A 185 20.69 -17.64 -12.48
C GLY A 185 19.33 -17.06 -12.10
N TYR A 186 18.47 -16.89 -13.10
CA TYR A 186 17.07 -16.52 -12.93
C TYR A 186 16.21 -17.50 -13.72
N GLU A 187 15.12 -17.96 -13.13
CA GLU A 187 14.14 -18.84 -13.77
C GLU A 187 12.76 -18.19 -13.80
N GLU A 188 12.05 -18.34 -14.91
CA GLU A 188 10.66 -17.92 -15.02
C GLU A 188 9.77 -18.95 -14.32
N LYS A 189 9.08 -18.53 -13.26
CA LYS A 189 8.08 -19.35 -12.58
C LYS A 189 6.69 -18.81 -12.85
N THR A 190 5.83 -19.71 -13.33
CA THR A 190 4.38 -19.49 -13.34
C THR A 190 3.84 -19.93 -11.99
N PHE A 191 3.12 -19.05 -11.30
CA PHE A 191 2.48 -19.41 -10.04
C PHE A 191 0.97 -19.42 -10.23
N ASP A 192 0.35 -20.48 -9.73
CA ASP A 192 -1.10 -20.64 -9.79
C ASP A 192 -1.82 -19.65 -8.84
N HIS A 193 -1.07 -19.00 -7.92
CA HIS A 193 -1.62 -18.26 -6.79
C HIS A 193 -0.76 -17.04 -6.43
N PHE A 194 -0.71 -16.01 -7.28
CA PHE A 194 -0.34 -14.69 -6.77
C PHE A 194 -1.54 -14.03 -6.12
N ARG A 195 -1.36 -13.55 -4.89
CA ARG A 195 -2.45 -12.86 -4.16
C ARG A 195 -2.07 -11.47 -3.70
N LYS A 196 -0.83 -11.01 -3.92
CA LYS A 196 -0.38 -9.73 -3.38
C LYS A 196 0.40 -8.89 -4.36
N PHE A 197 -0.04 -7.66 -4.52
CA PHE A 197 0.81 -6.58 -5.04
C PHE A 197 1.59 -5.94 -3.91
N ARG A 198 2.86 -5.67 -4.16
CA ARG A 198 3.66 -4.71 -3.42
C ARG A 198 3.85 -3.49 -4.30
N VAL A 199 3.36 -2.36 -3.82
CA VAL A 199 3.43 -1.07 -4.48
C VAL A 199 4.42 -0.21 -3.71
N TRP A 200 5.45 0.30 -4.39
CA TRP A 200 6.52 1.12 -3.82
C TRP A 200 6.57 2.46 -4.57
N TRP A 201 6.70 3.56 -3.82
CA TRP A 201 7.04 4.90 -4.33
C TRP A 201 8.38 5.35 -3.72
N ASP A 202 9.50 5.26 -4.46
CA ASP A 202 10.88 5.53 -3.97
C ASP A 202 11.41 6.89 -4.46
#